data_AF-A0A956J503-F1
#
_entry.id   AF-A0A956J503-F1
#
_cell.length_a   1.000
_cell.length_b   1.000
_cell.length_c   1.000
_cell.angle_alpha   90.00
_cell.angle_beta   90.00
_cell.angle_gamma   90.00
#
_symmetry.space_group_name_H-M   'P 1'
#
loop_
_entity.id
_entity.type
_entity.pdbx_description
1 polymer ?
#
loop_
_entity_poly.entity_id
_entity_poly.type
_entity_poly.pdbx_seq_one_letter_code
_entity_poly.pdbx_strand_id
1 'polypeptide(L)'
;ARGITGGLDYDAVIHAFFIGFVFGAIIAHEPIIAPSVTGLRFVYSPLLYLPLAILDGALLLRVGADFAESSEPRRWAGMIQALAIILFLMLSAGSVVAGRLQGKSTSRPQRVA
;
A
#
# COMPACT_ATOMS: atom_id res chain seq x y z
N ALA A 1 30.96 15.22 7.42
CA ALA A 1 29.54 14.86 7.25
C ALA A 1 28.86 15.02 8.59
N ARG A 2 27.82 15.87 8.72
CA ARG A 2 27.00 15.89 9.94
C ARG A 2 26.26 14.55 9.99
N GLY A 3 26.59 13.70 10.96
CA GLY A 3 25.82 12.49 11.22
C GLY A 3 24.41 12.90 11.63
N ILE A 4 23.40 12.39 10.95
CA ILE A 4 22.00 12.58 11.31
C ILE A 4 21.74 11.65 12.51
N THR A 5 22.10 12.08 13.72
CA THR A 5 22.08 11.23 14.93
C THR A 5 20.77 11.31 15.72
N GLY A 6 19.72 11.94 15.17
CA GLY A 6 18.39 12.06 15.78
C GLY A 6 17.68 13.37 15.40
N GLY A 7 16.44 13.54 15.85
CA GLY A 7 15.61 14.72 15.57
C GLY A 7 14.69 14.57 14.36
N LEU A 8 14.06 15.67 13.94
CA LEU A 8 13.05 15.68 12.88
C LEU A 8 13.63 15.29 11.51
N ASP A 9 14.88 15.65 11.22
CA ASP A 9 15.57 15.24 9.99
C ASP A 9 15.75 13.72 9.91
N TYR A 10 16.05 13.07 11.04
CA TYR A 10 16.15 11.61 11.10
C TYR A 10 14.78 10.95 10.91
N ASP A 11 13.73 11.51 11.54
CA ASP A 11 12.35 11.04 11.38
C ASP A 11 11.91 11.07 9.92
N ALA A 12 12.18 12.19 9.22
CA ALA A 12 11.85 12.36 7.80
C ALA A 12 12.55 11.32 6.92
N VAL A 13 13.86 11.08 7.13
CA VAL A 13 14.63 10.10 6.36
C VAL A 13 14.11 8.69 6.56
N ILE A 14 13.88 8.30 7.83
CA ILE A 14 13.39 6.96 8.16
C ILE A 14 11.98 6.74 7.59
N HIS A 15 11.10 7.74 7.67
CA HIS A 15 9.76 7.63 7.08
C HIS A 15 9.79 7.59 5.56
N ALA A 16 10.62 8.41 4.91
CA ALA A 16 10.79 8.35 3.45
C ALA A 16 11.29 6.99 2.99
N PHE A 17 12.21 6.37 3.74
CA PHE A 17 12.70 5.03 3.42
C PHE A 17 11.64 3.95 3.64
N PHE A 18 11.02 3.87 4.82
CA PHE A 18 10.09 2.78 5.08
C PHE A 18 8.77 2.95 4.33
N ILE A 19 8.18 4.14 4.32
CA ILE A 19 6.89 4.36 3.65
C ILE A 19 7.08 4.50 2.15
N GLY A 20 7.92 5.44 1.72
CA GLY A 20 8.07 5.76 0.30
C GLY A 20 8.75 4.65 -0.48
N PHE A 21 9.79 4.04 0.08
CA PHE A 21 10.52 2.98 -0.60
C PHE A 21 10.00 1.58 -0.25
N VAL A 22 10.01 1.15 1.02
CA VAL A 22 9.65 -0.24 1.38
C VAL A 22 8.16 -0.53 1.13
N PHE A 23 7.26 0.27 1.70
CA PHE A 23 5.82 0.07 1.50
C PHE A 23 5.38 0.38 0.07
N GLY A 24 5.95 1.41 -0.57
CA GLY A 24 5.73 1.67 -1.99
C GLY A 24 6.09 0.46 -2.86
N ALA A 25 7.25 -0.16 -2.62
CA ALA A 25 7.66 -1.37 -3.32
C ALA A 25 6.73 -2.57 -3.03
N ILE A 26 6.33 -2.78 -1.77
CA ILE A 26 5.39 -3.84 -1.39
C ILE A 26 4.08 -3.67 -2.15
N ILE A 27 3.45 -2.49 -2.10
CA ILE A 27 2.16 -2.23 -2.75
C ILE A 27 2.25 -2.39 -4.27
N ALA A 28 3.34 -1.94 -4.89
CA ALA A 28 3.53 -2.05 -6.34
C ALA A 28 3.68 -3.49 -6.82
N HIS A 29 4.32 -4.36 -6.02
CA HIS A 29 4.62 -5.74 -6.42
C HIS A 29 3.63 -6.78 -5.87
N GLU A 30 2.92 -6.49 -4.77
CA GLU A 30 1.97 -7.41 -4.14
C GLU A 30 0.92 -7.97 -5.11
N PRO A 31 0.31 -7.20 -6.03
CA PRO A 31 -0.66 -7.74 -6.99
C PRO A 31 -0.11 -8.88 -7.84
N ILE A 32 1.22 -8.94 -8.02
CA ILE A 32 1.91 -9.95 -8.82
C ILE A 32 2.41 -11.09 -7.91
N ILE A 33 3.09 -10.76 -6.81
CA ILE A 33 3.73 -11.75 -5.93
C ILE A 33 2.69 -12.56 -5.14
N ALA A 34 1.66 -11.89 -4.61
CA ALA A 34 0.65 -12.54 -3.78
C ALA A 34 -0.05 -13.70 -4.49
N PRO A 35 -0.59 -13.58 -5.72
CA PRO A 35 -1.18 -14.72 -6.42
C PRO A 35 -0.16 -15.80 -6.78
N SER A 36 1.08 -15.43 -7.11
CA SER A 36 2.12 -16.41 -7.47
C SER A 36 2.54 -17.31 -6.30
N VAL A 37 2.56 -16.78 -5.07
CA VAL A 37 2.95 -17.54 -3.87
C VAL A 37 1.75 -18.23 -3.23
N THR A 38 0.57 -17.59 -3.22
CA THR A 38 -0.62 -18.15 -2.56
C THR A 38 -1.44 -19.07 -3.48
N GLY A 39 -1.21 -19.02 -4.79
CA GLY A 39 -2.01 -19.74 -5.79
C GLY A 39 -3.46 -19.25 -5.91
N LEU A 40 -3.81 -18.13 -5.26
CA LEU A 40 -5.16 -17.59 -5.26
C LEU A 40 -5.42 -16.77 -6.53
N ARG A 41 -6.63 -16.87 -7.08
CA ARG A 41 -7.06 -16.03 -8.20
C ARG A 41 -7.22 -14.60 -7.70
N PHE A 42 -6.43 -13.68 -8.26
CA PHE A 42 -6.45 -12.26 -7.92
C PHE A 42 -7.11 -11.47 -9.04
N VAL A 43 -8.17 -10.71 -8.73
CA VAL A 43 -8.84 -9.83 -9.70
C VAL A 43 -8.20 -8.44 -9.63
N TYR A 44 -7.51 -8.06 -10.69
CA TYR A 44 -6.91 -6.74 -10.80
C TYR A 44 -7.98 -5.65 -10.93
N SER A 45 -7.87 -4.62 -10.09
CA SER A 45 -8.73 -3.45 -10.10
C SER A 45 -7.88 -2.18 -10.01
N PRO A 46 -8.21 -1.11 -10.75
CA PRO A 46 -7.54 0.19 -10.62
C PRO A 46 -7.58 0.75 -9.19
N LEU A 47 -8.56 0.33 -8.38
CA LEU A 47 -8.68 0.74 -6.97
C LEU A 47 -7.47 0.36 -6.11
N LEU A 48 -6.67 -0.65 -6.50
CA LEU A 48 -5.47 -1.05 -5.77
C LEU A 48 -4.34 0.01 -5.80
N TYR A 49 -4.42 0.98 -6.71
CA TYR A 49 -3.48 2.11 -6.75
C TYR A 49 -3.88 3.24 -5.81
N LEU A 50 -5.13 3.27 -5.33
CA LEU A 50 -5.61 4.34 -4.45
C LEU A 50 -4.82 4.39 -3.13
N PRO A 51 -4.55 3.26 -2.44
CA PRO A 51 -3.70 3.26 -1.25
C PRO A 51 -2.30 3.79 -1.50
N LEU A 52 -1.69 3.46 -2.66
CA LEU A 52 -0.37 3.96 -3.03
C LEU A 52 -0.35 5.49 -3.11
N ALA A 53 -1.32 6.07 -3.84
CA ALA A 53 -1.45 7.52 -3.96
C ALA A 53 -1.69 8.21 -2.60
N ILE A 54 -2.49 7.61 -1.73
CA ILE A 54 -2.72 8.14 -0.37
C ILE A 54 -1.43 8.06 0.45
N LEU A 55 -0.68 6.96 0.35
CA LEU A 55 0.56 6.75 1.08
C LEU A 55 1.61 7.81 0.70
N ASP A 56 1.81 8.03 -0.60
CA ASP A 56 2.76 9.03 -1.12
C ASP A 56 2.34 10.45 -0.75
N GLY A 57 1.04 10.77 -0.86
CA GLY A 57 0.51 12.08 -0.43
C GLY A 57 0.70 12.33 1.06
N ALA A 58 0.46 11.31 1.90
CA ALA A 58 0.67 11.40 3.34
C ALA A 58 2.16 11.47 3.71
N LEU A 59 3.05 10.85 2.94
CA LEU A 59 4.49 10.97 3.11
C LEU A 59 4.97 12.39 2.81
N LEU A 60 4.49 13.02 1.73
CA LEU A 60 4.79 14.42 1.44
C LEU A 60 4.34 15.34 2.58
N LEU A 61 3.16 15.08 3.14
CA LEU A 61 2.68 15.80 4.32
C LEU A 61 3.58 15.55 5.55
N ARG A 62 4.00 14.30 5.78
CA ARG A 62 4.89 13.95 6.90
C ARG A 62 6.21 14.72 6.81
N VAL A 63 6.90 14.59 5.68
CA VAL A 63 8.21 15.23 5.46
C VAL A 63 8.08 16.75 5.50
N GLY A 64 7.03 17.32 4.90
CA GLY A 64 6.77 18.76 4.99
C GLY A 64 6.54 19.23 6.44
N ALA A 65 5.89 18.42 7.27
CA ALA A 65 5.63 18.72 8.67
C ALA A 65 6.87 18.54 9.58
N ASP A 66 7.82 17.69 9.18
CA ASP A 66 9.14 17.59 9.82
C ASP A 66 9.92 18.89 9.58
N PHE A 67 9.96 19.38 8.33
CA PHE A 67 10.62 20.66 8.00
C PHE A 67 9.92 21.90 8.60
N ALA A 68 8.60 21.86 8.74
CA ALA A 68 7.84 22.93 9.40
C ALA A 68 7.89 22.85 10.94
N GLU A 69 8.58 21.86 11.49
CA GLU A 69 8.66 21.55 12.93
C GLU A 69 7.29 21.37 13.63
N SER A 70 6.20 21.21 12.87
CA SER A 70 4.83 21.17 13.39
C SER A 70 4.37 19.75 13.73
N SER A 71 3.91 19.54 14.97
CA SER A 71 3.53 18.22 15.49
C SER A 71 2.13 17.74 15.06
N GLU A 72 1.22 18.67 14.78
CA GLU A 72 -0.16 18.34 14.42
C GLU A 72 -0.30 17.71 13.02
N PRO A 73 0.29 18.28 11.94
CA PRO A 73 0.24 17.64 10.63
C PRO A 73 1.04 16.34 10.60
N ARG A 74 2.11 16.19 11.41
CA ARG A 74 2.84 14.92 11.55
C ARG A 74 1.95 13.80 12.08
N ARG A 75 1.12 14.10 13.09
CA ARG A 75 0.16 13.13 13.67
C ARG A 75 -0.86 12.69 12.64
N TRP A 76 -1.47 13.65 11.94
CA TRP A 76 -2.43 13.35 10.87
C TRP A 76 -1.80 12.53 9.74
N ALA A 77 -0.60 12.90 9.29
CA ALA A 77 0.14 12.13 8.28
C ALA A 77 0.36 10.67 8.73
N GLY A 78 0.76 10.45 9.99
CA GLY A 78 0.89 9.11 10.57
C GLY A 78 -0.42 8.31 10.52
N MET A 79 -1.54 8.91 10.92
CA MET A 79 -2.86 8.26 10.90
C MET A 79 -3.32 7.93 9.48
N ILE A 80 -3.11 8.84 8.53
CA ILE A 80 -3.48 8.63 7.13
C ILE A 80 -2.67 7.49 6.53
N GLN A 81 -1.36 7.39 6.80
CA GLN A 81 -0.53 6.28 6.34
C GLN A 81 -1.00 4.94 6.91
N ALA A 82 -1.32 4.87 8.20
CA ALA A 82 -1.85 3.66 8.81
C ALA A 82 -3.18 3.24 8.17
N LEU A 83 -4.08 4.20 7.93
CA LEU A 83 -5.36 3.94 7.27
C LEU A 83 -5.18 3.48 5.81
N ALA A 84 -4.22 4.05 5.09
CA ALA A 84 -3.90 3.66 3.71
C ALA A 84 -3.41 2.20 3.64
N ILE A 85 -2.55 1.78 4.58
CA ILE A 85 -2.10 0.39 4.67
C ILE A 85 -3.29 -0.54 4.95
N ILE A 86 -4.17 -0.19 5.89
CA ILE A 86 -5.37 -0.99 6.18
C ILE A 86 -6.29 -1.09 4.96
N LEU A 87 -6.53 0.03 4.27
CA LEU A 87 -7.32 0.08 3.04
C LEU A 87 -6.72 -0.82 1.97
N PHE A 88 -5.39 -0.80 1.78
CA PHE A 88 -4.69 -1.68 0.86
C PHE A 88 -4.96 -3.15 1.17
N LEU A 89 -4.80 -3.56 2.43
CA LEU A 89 -5.06 -4.94 2.85
C LEU A 89 -6.51 -5.36 2.61
N MET A 90 -7.48 -4.46 2.86
CA MET A 90 -8.89 -4.73 2.59
C MET A 90 -9.18 -4.92 1.10
N LEU A 91 -8.59 -4.07 0.24
CA LEU A 91 -8.76 -4.17 -1.21
C LEU A 91 -8.12 -5.45 -1.77
N SER A 92 -6.89 -5.78 -1.36
CA SER A 92 -6.22 -7.02 -1.79
C SER A 92 -6.99 -8.27 -1.34
N ALA A 93 -7.48 -8.29 -0.10
CA ALA A 93 -8.35 -9.38 0.38
C ALA A 93 -9.65 -9.48 -0.44
N GLY A 94 -10.28 -8.33 -0.75
CA GLY A 94 -11.46 -8.25 -1.61
C GLY A 94 -11.22 -8.80 -3.01
N SER A 95 -10.09 -8.45 -3.64
CA SER A 95 -9.68 -8.96 -4.96
C SER A 95 -9.51 -10.48 -4.99
N VAL A 96 -8.99 -11.06 -3.92
CA VAL A 96 -8.87 -12.52 -3.76
C VAL A 96 -10.24 -13.18 -3.60
N VAL A 97 -11.12 -12.61 -2.76
CA VAL A 97 -12.48 -13.14 -2.55
C VAL A 97 -13.28 -13.09 -3.86
N ALA A 98 -13.20 -11.97 -4.59
CA ALA A 98 -13.85 -11.82 -5.90
C ALA A 98 -13.35 -12.87 -6.90
N GLY A 99 -12.04 -13.15 -6.93
CA GLY A 99 -11.45 -14.16 -7.80
C GLY A 99 -11.93 -15.59 -7.48
N ARG A 100 -12.15 -15.91 -6.20
CA ARG A 100 -12.75 -17.20 -5.78
C ARG A 100 -14.20 -17.35 -6.26
N LEU A 101 -14.99 -16.28 -6.22
CA LEU A 101 -16.37 -16.29 -6.67
C LEU A 101 -16.48 -16.50 -8.19
N GLN A 102 -15.61 -15.84 -8.98
CA GLN A 102 -15.59 -16.00 -10.44
C GLN A 102 -15.15 -17.40 -10.87
N GLY A 103 -14.23 -18.04 -10.15
CA GLY A 103 -13.76 -19.40 -10.46
C GLY A 103 -14.84 -20.49 -10.33
N LYS A 104 -15.91 -20.24 -9.58
CA LYS A 104 -17.06 -21.16 -9.49
C LYS A 104 -18.05 -21.02 -10.66
N SER A 105 -18.04 -19.89 -11.37
CA SER A 105 -19.00 -19.61 -12.45
C SER A 105 -18.58 -20.19 -13.81
N THR A 106 -17.28 -20.45 -14.02
CA THR A 106 -16.75 -20.92 -15.31
C THR A 106 -16.81 -22.43 -15.52
N SER A 107 -17.38 -23.22 -14.60
CA SER A 107 -17.62 -24.66 -14.78
C SER A 107 -18.88 -24.94 -15.61
N ARG A 108 -19.01 -24.28 -16.77
CA ARG A 108 -20.00 -24.67 -17.79
C ARG A 108 -19.34 -25.75 -18.65
N PRO A 109 -19.86 -27.00 -18.68
CA PRO A 109 -19.22 -28.07 -19.42
C PRO A 109 -19.15 -27.70 -20.90
N GLN A 110 -17.93 -27.64 -21.42
CA GLN A 110 -17.64 -27.48 -22.83
C GLN A 110 -18.15 -28.75 -23.51
N ARG A 111 -19.38 -28.67 -24.03
CA ARG A 111 -20.01 -29.74 -24.80
C ARG A 111 -19.23 -29.86 -26.10
N VAL A 112 -18.22 -30.74 -26.10
CA VAL A 112 -17.55 -31.19 -27.32
C VAL A 112 -18.61 -31.96 -28.10
N ALA A 113 -18.94 -31.42 -29.27
CA ALA A 113 -19.91 -31.97 -30.22
C ALA A 113 -19.27 -33.11 -31.02
#